data_AF-A0AAD5KSC9-F1
#
_entry.id   AF-A0AAD5KSC9-F1
#
_cell.length_a   1.000
_cell.length_b   1.000
_cell.length_c   1.000
_cell.angle_alpha   90.00
_cell.angle_beta   90.00
_cell.angle_gamma   90.00
#
_symmetry.space_group_name_H-M   'P 1'
#
loop_
_entity.id
_entity.type
_entity.pdbx_description
1 polymer ?
#
loop_
_entity_poly.entity_id
_entity_poly.type
_entity_poly.pdbx_seq_one_letter_code
_entity_poly.pdbx_strand_id
1 'polypeptide(L)'
;MQNPLLAEYATPFETAPFDLIKPAHFLPAIIESIENTKAEINQIKSEPLPTFANTIERMDRSGKRLGIISAIFFNLNSAETNDEIQKLAREISPLLTRHSNDILLDQELFQRVDQIFSQKDDLNLTAEQTTLLEKTYKSFVRNGAKLSPDKADQMRLIDQELAQLSLKFGENVLAETNKYVHFVTNESELEGLPDGVKEAAAQTAEEKGQPGKWAFTLDYPSYIPAMTYAKNRALRKTLFEASSTKCAKGDELDNQKIIQNIIQLKHQRANLLGYSTHADFVLEERMAKTPTEVVDFLESLLQKSKPKAIAEVKEVAELAKNLDGIQILERWDFGYYSELLKKSKYELDDEILRPYFQLEKVIEGVFQTTQKLFGLQFIPNKDIPVYHPDVSAYQVLDRDGKHLSVFYADFFPRAGKRNGAWMTSYRGQSVESGIDLRPHVSIVCNFTKPTRQNLAY
;
A
#
# COMPACT_ATOMS: atom_id res chain seq x y z
N MET A 1 -26.61 -18.61 9.79
CA MET A 1 -26.32 -18.10 8.42
C MET A 1 -24.90 -18.51 8.08
N GLN A 2 -24.66 -18.97 6.85
CA GLN A 2 -23.32 -19.33 6.37
C GLN A 2 -22.46 -18.06 6.25
N ASN A 3 -21.21 -18.12 6.68
CA ASN A 3 -20.29 -16.98 6.60
C ASN A 3 -19.99 -16.68 5.11
N PRO A 4 -20.28 -15.47 4.59
CA PRO A 4 -20.13 -15.17 3.16
C PRO A 4 -18.67 -15.25 2.69
N LEU A 5 -17.69 -15.10 3.58
CA LEU A 5 -16.27 -15.21 3.23
C LEU A 5 -15.85 -16.65 2.91
N LEU A 6 -16.54 -17.63 3.49
CA LEU A 6 -16.25 -19.06 3.33
C LEU A 6 -17.03 -19.72 2.19
N ALA A 7 -18.08 -19.07 1.69
CA ALA A 7 -18.89 -19.57 0.58
C ALA A 7 -18.19 -19.40 -0.78
N GLU A 8 -18.62 -20.18 -1.77
CA GLU A 8 -18.39 -19.84 -3.17
C GLU A 8 -19.12 -18.54 -3.52
N TYR A 9 -18.47 -17.67 -4.29
CA TYR A 9 -19.01 -16.36 -4.59
C TYR A 9 -19.90 -16.45 -5.84
N ALA A 10 -21.20 -16.23 -5.66
CA ALA A 10 -22.19 -16.22 -6.75
C ALA A 10 -22.29 -14.86 -7.49
N THR A 11 -21.41 -13.92 -7.14
CA THR A 11 -21.26 -12.60 -7.77
C THR A 11 -20.65 -12.72 -9.18
N PRO A 12 -20.78 -11.69 -10.04
CA PRO A 12 -20.15 -11.69 -11.35
C PRO A 12 -18.65 -11.98 -11.25
N PHE A 13 -18.16 -12.94 -12.05
CA PHE A 13 -16.75 -13.37 -12.06
C PHE A 13 -16.21 -13.89 -10.72
N GLU A 14 -17.10 -14.26 -9.79
CA GLU A 14 -16.76 -14.71 -8.44
C GLU A 14 -16.02 -13.62 -7.65
N THR A 15 -16.44 -12.36 -7.78
CA THR A 15 -15.87 -11.25 -7.01
C THR A 15 -16.26 -11.31 -5.53
N ALA A 16 -15.49 -10.64 -4.66
CA ALA A 16 -15.85 -10.58 -3.25
C ALA A 16 -17.25 -9.94 -3.07
N PRO A 17 -18.16 -10.55 -2.30
CA PRO A 17 -19.49 -9.99 -2.03
C PRO A 17 -19.40 -8.91 -0.95
N PHE A 18 -18.75 -7.79 -1.27
CA PHE A 18 -18.46 -6.71 -0.33
C PHE A 18 -19.69 -6.17 0.41
N ASP A 19 -20.85 -6.18 -0.24
CA ASP A 19 -22.15 -5.81 0.30
C ASP A 19 -22.65 -6.75 1.40
N LEU A 20 -22.20 -8.01 1.42
CA LEU A 20 -22.56 -9.02 2.41
C LEU A 20 -21.52 -9.18 3.52
N ILE A 21 -20.29 -8.70 3.30
CA ILE A 21 -19.18 -8.85 4.25
C ILE A 21 -19.35 -7.87 5.41
N LYS A 22 -19.21 -8.38 6.64
CA LYS A 22 -19.25 -7.60 7.88
C LYS A 22 -17.98 -7.88 8.67
N PRO A 23 -17.50 -6.94 9.51
CA PRO A 23 -16.32 -7.15 10.34
C PRO A 23 -16.35 -8.45 11.16
N ALA A 24 -17.50 -8.79 11.74
CA ALA A 24 -17.72 -10.02 12.51
C ALA A 24 -17.50 -11.32 11.71
N HIS A 25 -17.48 -11.28 10.38
CA HIS A 25 -17.24 -12.46 9.54
C HIS A 25 -15.74 -12.84 9.46
N PHE A 26 -14.82 -11.90 9.65
CA PHE A 26 -13.40 -12.12 9.34
C PHE A 26 -12.72 -13.10 10.28
N LEU A 27 -12.80 -12.87 11.60
CA LEU A 27 -12.07 -13.70 12.55
C LEU A 27 -12.48 -15.18 12.48
N PRO A 28 -13.78 -15.54 12.48
CA PRO A 28 -14.19 -16.94 12.30
C PRO A 28 -13.74 -17.53 10.96
N ALA A 29 -13.85 -16.77 9.86
CA ALA A 29 -13.47 -17.25 8.53
C ALA A 29 -11.96 -17.48 8.40
N ILE A 30 -11.14 -16.64 9.02
CA ILE A 30 -9.69 -16.80 9.04
C ILE A 30 -9.29 -18.01 9.87
N ILE A 31 -9.87 -18.19 11.06
CA ILE A 31 -9.58 -19.37 11.90
C ILE A 31 -9.94 -20.65 11.14
N GLU A 32 -11.14 -20.73 10.56
CA GLU A 32 -11.56 -21.91 9.79
C GLU A 32 -10.66 -22.14 8.57
N SER A 33 -10.31 -21.08 7.83
CA SER A 33 -9.43 -21.20 6.65
C SER A 33 -7.99 -21.59 7.03
N ILE A 34 -7.50 -21.21 8.20
CA ILE A 34 -6.21 -21.69 8.75
C ILE A 34 -6.27 -23.19 9.01
N GLU A 35 -7.34 -23.69 9.64
CA GLU A 35 -7.49 -25.13 9.91
C GLU A 35 -7.63 -25.94 8.61
N ASN A 36 -8.36 -25.43 7.63
CA ASN A 36 -8.45 -26.04 6.30
C ASN A 36 -7.07 -26.10 5.63
N THR A 37 -6.29 -25.02 5.70
CA THR A 37 -4.93 -24.99 5.14
C THR A 37 -4.02 -25.99 5.85
N LYS A 38 -4.12 -26.13 7.19
CA LYS A 38 -3.36 -27.16 7.92
C LYS A 38 -3.72 -28.57 7.47
N ALA A 39 -5.00 -28.84 7.20
CA ALA A 39 -5.44 -30.14 6.69
C ALA A 39 -4.84 -30.43 5.29
N GLU A 40 -4.82 -29.44 4.40
CA GLU A 40 -4.17 -29.55 3.07
C GLU A 40 -2.67 -29.85 3.20
N ILE A 41 -1.97 -29.14 4.09
CA ILE A 41 -0.54 -29.37 4.38
C ILE A 41 -0.32 -30.79 4.94
N ASN A 42 -1.15 -31.25 5.87
CA ASN A 42 -1.05 -32.61 6.41
C ASN A 42 -1.26 -33.68 5.33
N GLN A 43 -2.16 -33.45 4.36
CA GLN A 43 -2.32 -34.34 3.22
C GLN A 43 -1.04 -34.41 2.37
N ILE A 44 -0.40 -33.26 2.10
CA ILE A 44 0.90 -33.22 1.39
C ILE A 44 1.96 -34.05 2.14
N LYS A 45 2.03 -33.93 3.47
CA LYS A 45 3.00 -34.67 4.28
C LYS A 45 2.72 -36.18 4.30
N SER A 46 1.46 -36.58 4.21
CA SER A 46 1.05 -38.00 4.20
C SER A 46 1.37 -38.76 2.91
N GLU A 47 1.75 -38.06 1.82
CA GLU A 47 2.08 -38.70 0.54
C GLU A 47 3.40 -39.50 0.63
N PRO A 48 3.45 -40.78 0.21
CA PRO A 48 4.60 -41.67 0.47
C PRO A 48 5.96 -41.20 -0.04
N LEU A 49 6.00 -40.59 -1.22
CA LEU A 49 7.22 -40.03 -1.82
C LEU A 49 6.96 -38.60 -2.30
N PRO A 50 7.86 -37.64 -2.04
CA PRO A 50 7.67 -36.27 -2.51
C PRO A 50 7.96 -36.19 -4.01
N THR A 51 7.01 -35.60 -4.74
CA THR A 51 7.14 -35.23 -6.15
C THR A 51 6.80 -33.77 -6.31
N PHE A 52 7.21 -33.16 -7.44
CA PHE A 52 6.82 -31.78 -7.75
C PHE A 52 5.30 -31.58 -7.65
N ALA A 53 4.51 -32.48 -8.26
CA ALA A 53 3.06 -32.37 -8.31
C ALA A 53 2.39 -32.54 -6.93
N ASN A 54 2.80 -33.54 -6.12
CA ASN A 54 2.14 -33.81 -4.85
C ASN A 54 2.63 -32.92 -3.68
N THR A 55 3.74 -32.21 -3.87
CA THR A 55 4.33 -31.34 -2.83
C THR A 55 4.32 -29.89 -3.30
N ILE A 56 5.13 -29.50 -4.28
CA ILE A 56 5.29 -28.09 -4.69
C ILE A 56 3.99 -27.51 -5.27
N GLU A 57 3.38 -28.18 -6.25
CA GLU A 57 2.15 -27.71 -6.89
C GLU A 57 0.96 -27.72 -5.91
N ARG A 58 0.87 -28.71 -5.02
CA ARG A 58 -0.16 -28.72 -3.98
C ARG A 58 0.03 -27.60 -2.97
N MET A 59 1.27 -27.32 -2.55
CA MET A 59 1.58 -26.21 -1.63
C MET A 59 1.22 -24.85 -2.23
N ASP A 60 1.49 -24.64 -3.53
CA ASP A 60 1.10 -23.41 -4.24
C ASP A 60 -0.43 -23.19 -4.26
N ARG A 61 -1.20 -24.28 -4.27
CA ARG A 61 -2.66 -24.25 -4.21
C ARG A 61 -3.24 -24.18 -2.79
N SER A 62 -2.44 -24.51 -1.77
CA SER A 62 -2.90 -24.54 -0.38
C SER A 62 -3.24 -23.15 0.15
N GLY A 63 -4.25 -23.07 1.01
CA GLY A 63 -4.62 -21.84 1.70
C GLY A 63 -5.15 -20.73 0.79
N LYS A 64 -5.55 -21.05 -0.45
CA LYS A 64 -6.11 -20.08 -1.40
C LYS A 64 -7.25 -19.25 -0.82
N ARG A 65 -8.18 -19.89 -0.10
CA ARG A 65 -9.30 -19.21 0.56
C ARG A 65 -8.82 -18.25 1.65
N LEU A 66 -7.85 -18.67 2.47
CA LEU A 66 -7.22 -17.80 3.47
C LEU A 66 -6.55 -16.59 2.83
N GLY A 67 -5.87 -16.78 1.70
CA GLY A 67 -5.26 -15.72 0.91
C GLY A 67 -6.27 -14.67 0.44
N ILE A 68 -7.40 -15.11 -0.13
CA ILE A 68 -8.49 -14.23 -0.59
C ILE A 68 -9.08 -13.44 0.58
N ILE A 69 -9.43 -14.12 1.69
CA ILE A 69 -10.00 -13.46 2.87
C ILE A 69 -9.04 -12.44 3.46
N SER A 70 -7.75 -12.80 3.56
CA SER A 70 -6.72 -11.90 4.07
C SER A 70 -6.53 -10.68 3.16
N ALA A 71 -6.52 -10.87 1.83
CA ALA A 71 -6.41 -9.77 0.88
C ALA A 71 -7.60 -8.80 0.98
N ILE A 72 -8.82 -9.33 1.11
CA ILE A 72 -10.02 -8.51 1.36
C ILE A 72 -9.88 -7.73 2.67
N PHE A 73 -9.52 -8.43 3.77
CA PHE A 73 -9.40 -7.82 5.09
C PHE A 73 -8.37 -6.69 5.11
N PHE A 74 -7.15 -6.92 4.61
CA PHE A 74 -6.10 -5.91 4.62
C PHE A 74 -6.31 -4.80 3.58
N ASN A 75 -7.10 -5.05 2.53
CA ASN A 75 -7.60 -3.96 1.70
C ASN A 75 -8.53 -3.06 2.49
N LEU A 76 -9.54 -3.60 3.19
CA LEU A 76 -10.41 -2.80 4.05
C LEU A 76 -9.61 -2.07 5.12
N ASN A 77 -8.66 -2.73 5.78
CA ASN A 77 -7.82 -2.08 6.79
C ASN A 77 -6.92 -0.94 6.23
N SER A 78 -6.71 -0.87 4.91
CA SER A 78 -5.92 0.20 4.28
C SER A 78 -6.76 1.23 3.54
N ALA A 79 -7.89 0.83 2.95
CA ALA A 79 -8.73 1.66 2.10
C ALA A 79 -10.02 2.12 2.80
N GLU A 80 -10.53 1.38 3.80
CA GLU A 80 -11.82 1.63 4.47
C GLU A 80 -11.80 1.12 5.92
N THR A 81 -10.82 1.55 6.70
CA THR A 81 -10.64 1.08 8.08
C THR A 81 -11.49 1.88 9.07
N ASN A 82 -11.72 1.27 10.23
CA ASN A 82 -12.38 1.85 11.39
C ASN A 82 -11.89 1.14 12.66
N ASP A 83 -12.36 1.56 13.83
CA ASP A 83 -11.92 1.01 15.12
C ASP A 83 -12.14 -0.52 15.22
N GLU A 84 -13.22 -1.03 14.64
CA GLU A 84 -13.54 -2.47 14.65
C GLU A 84 -12.57 -3.25 13.75
N ILE A 85 -12.32 -2.77 12.53
CA ILE A 85 -11.35 -3.38 11.60
C ILE A 85 -9.92 -3.31 12.16
N GLN A 86 -9.52 -2.21 12.79
CA GLN A 86 -8.20 -2.09 13.42
C GLN A 86 -8.07 -3.04 14.62
N LYS A 87 -9.11 -3.17 15.44
CA LYS A 87 -9.13 -4.16 16.53
C LYS A 87 -8.97 -5.58 15.97
N LEU A 88 -9.74 -5.92 14.94
CA LEU A 88 -9.61 -7.21 14.27
C LEU A 88 -8.21 -7.40 13.69
N ALA A 89 -7.56 -6.36 13.16
CA ALA A 89 -6.21 -6.47 12.61
C ALA A 89 -5.19 -6.86 13.67
N ARG A 90 -5.34 -6.36 14.91
CA ARG A 90 -4.50 -6.73 16.06
C ARG A 90 -4.69 -8.18 16.50
N GLU A 91 -5.89 -8.73 16.31
CA GLU A 91 -6.20 -10.14 16.60
C GLU A 91 -5.78 -11.09 15.46
N ILE A 92 -6.02 -10.69 14.21
CA ILE A 92 -5.79 -11.49 13.01
C ILE A 92 -4.31 -11.57 12.63
N SER A 93 -3.57 -10.45 12.70
CA SER A 93 -2.17 -10.41 12.25
C SER A 93 -1.30 -11.45 12.96
N PRO A 94 -1.35 -11.61 14.31
CA PRO A 94 -0.60 -12.65 14.99
C PRO A 94 -1.00 -14.08 14.59
N LEU A 95 -2.28 -14.32 14.28
CA LEU A 95 -2.75 -15.64 13.82
C LEU A 95 -2.15 -16.00 12.46
N LEU A 96 -2.18 -15.06 11.51
CA LEU A 96 -1.61 -15.24 10.18
C LEU A 96 -0.09 -15.39 10.23
N THR A 97 0.61 -14.58 11.03
CA THR A 97 2.06 -14.72 11.23
C THR A 97 2.41 -16.08 11.83
N ARG A 98 1.66 -16.53 12.85
CA ARG A 98 1.86 -17.87 13.43
C ARG A 98 1.65 -18.96 12.38
N HIS A 99 0.56 -18.90 11.64
CA HIS A 99 0.26 -19.87 10.59
C HIS A 99 1.36 -19.93 9.52
N SER A 100 1.83 -18.78 9.05
CA SER A 100 2.95 -18.71 8.10
C SER A 100 4.22 -19.35 8.67
N ASN A 101 4.52 -19.11 9.94
CA ASN A 101 5.67 -19.71 10.62
C ASN A 101 5.47 -21.22 10.81
N ASP A 102 4.26 -21.68 11.12
CA ASP A 102 3.93 -23.11 11.24
C ASP A 102 4.22 -23.86 9.95
N ILE A 103 3.99 -23.25 8.78
CA ILE A 103 4.32 -23.85 7.48
C ILE A 103 5.82 -23.76 7.18
N LEU A 104 6.41 -22.56 7.24
CA LEU A 104 7.77 -22.31 6.75
C LEU A 104 8.87 -22.89 7.65
N LEU A 105 8.55 -23.18 8.91
CA LEU A 105 9.46 -23.83 9.86
C LEU A 105 9.10 -25.31 10.10
N ASP A 106 8.11 -25.87 9.41
CA ASP A 106 7.80 -27.31 9.48
C ASP A 106 8.96 -28.11 8.83
N GLN A 107 9.71 -28.83 9.67
CA GLN A 107 10.87 -29.61 9.24
C GLN A 107 10.51 -30.77 8.33
N GLU A 108 9.37 -31.42 8.56
CA GLU A 108 8.91 -32.54 7.74
C GLU A 108 8.53 -32.02 6.35
N LEU A 109 7.80 -30.90 6.29
CA LEU A 109 7.46 -30.27 5.02
C LEU A 109 8.70 -29.78 4.28
N PHE A 110 9.65 -29.15 4.99
CA PHE A 110 10.89 -28.67 4.38
C PHE A 110 11.73 -29.81 3.81
N GLN A 111 11.86 -30.95 4.51
CA GLN A 111 12.60 -32.12 4.02
C GLN A 111 12.03 -32.63 2.68
N ARG A 112 10.71 -32.60 2.50
CA ARG A 112 10.07 -32.97 1.23
C ARG A 112 10.45 -31.99 0.11
N VAL A 113 10.43 -30.69 0.39
CA VAL A 113 10.83 -29.64 -0.57
C VAL A 113 12.32 -29.76 -0.91
N ASP A 114 13.18 -29.95 0.09
CA ASP A 114 14.64 -30.10 -0.06
C ASP A 114 14.98 -31.36 -0.88
N GLN A 115 14.27 -32.47 -0.67
CA GLN A 115 14.45 -33.69 -1.46
C GLN A 115 14.18 -33.44 -2.95
N ILE A 116 13.06 -32.79 -3.30
CA ILE A 116 12.74 -32.45 -4.69
C ILE A 116 13.77 -31.47 -5.25
N PHE A 117 14.14 -30.45 -4.48
CA PHE A 117 15.11 -29.44 -4.89
C PHE A 117 16.50 -30.03 -5.17
N SER A 118 16.94 -31.00 -4.36
CA SER A 118 18.23 -31.68 -4.54
C SER A 118 18.34 -32.47 -5.85
N GLN A 119 17.20 -32.87 -6.42
CA GLN A 119 17.10 -33.63 -7.66
C GLN A 119 16.64 -32.76 -8.83
N LYS A 120 16.56 -31.43 -8.65
CA LYS A 120 15.94 -30.51 -9.62
C LYS A 120 16.51 -30.62 -11.04
N ASP A 121 17.80 -30.94 -11.17
CA ASP A 121 18.49 -31.04 -12.46
C ASP A 121 18.16 -32.35 -13.19
N ASP A 122 17.66 -33.37 -12.49
CA ASP A 122 17.19 -34.65 -13.05
C ASP A 122 15.69 -34.66 -13.35
N LEU A 123 14.94 -33.64 -12.90
CA LEU A 123 13.51 -33.51 -13.14
C LEU A 123 13.24 -32.84 -14.49
N ASN A 124 12.35 -33.42 -15.29
CA ASN A 124 11.88 -32.81 -16.53
C ASN A 124 10.80 -31.74 -16.27
N LEU A 125 11.20 -30.65 -15.59
CA LEU A 125 10.32 -29.52 -15.26
C LEU A 125 10.34 -28.45 -16.37
N THR A 126 9.19 -27.81 -16.58
CA THR A 126 9.12 -26.59 -17.38
C THR A 126 9.83 -25.42 -16.68
N ALA A 127 10.13 -24.34 -17.40
CA ALA A 127 10.76 -23.16 -16.82
C ALA A 127 9.96 -22.55 -15.65
N GLU A 128 8.64 -22.50 -15.75
CA GLU A 128 7.75 -22.01 -14.68
C GLU A 128 7.79 -22.94 -13.46
N GLN A 129 7.77 -24.24 -13.66
CA GLN A 129 7.87 -25.23 -12.58
C GLN A 129 9.23 -25.19 -11.89
N THR A 130 10.34 -25.10 -12.63
CA THR A 130 11.68 -24.90 -12.05
C THR A 130 11.73 -23.63 -11.23
N THR A 131 11.18 -22.53 -11.74
CA THR A 131 11.11 -21.26 -11.01
C THR A 131 10.28 -21.39 -9.72
N LEU A 132 9.14 -22.08 -9.77
CA LEU A 132 8.30 -22.32 -8.59
C LEU A 132 9.03 -23.16 -7.54
N LEU A 133 9.72 -24.23 -7.95
CA LEU A 133 10.53 -25.06 -7.07
C LEU A 133 11.64 -24.25 -6.39
N GLU A 134 12.39 -23.45 -7.15
CA GLU A 134 13.46 -22.61 -6.62
C GLU A 134 12.93 -21.56 -5.63
N LYS A 135 11.82 -20.89 -5.97
CA LYS A 135 11.19 -19.90 -5.09
C LYS A 135 10.63 -20.53 -3.82
N THR A 136 10.00 -21.69 -3.94
CA THR A 136 9.48 -22.44 -2.78
C THR A 136 10.62 -22.86 -1.87
N TYR A 137 11.69 -23.46 -2.41
CA TYR A 137 12.85 -23.83 -1.62
C TYR A 137 13.45 -22.62 -0.87
N LYS A 138 13.69 -21.52 -1.59
CA LYS A 138 14.21 -20.28 -1.01
C LYS A 138 13.28 -19.70 0.04
N SER A 139 11.96 -19.76 -0.13
CA SER A 139 11.02 -19.24 0.87
C SER A 139 11.13 -19.99 2.20
N PHE A 140 11.38 -21.30 2.18
CA PHE A 140 11.67 -22.05 3.42
C PHE A 140 13.01 -21.63 4.03
N VAL A 141 14.09 -21.66 3.25
CA VAL A 141 15.44 -21.35 3.75
C VAL A 141 15.52 -19.95 4.34
N ARG A 142 14.97 -18.96 3.64
CA ARG A 142 14.97 -17.54 4.04
C ARG A 142 13.99 -17.21 5.17
N ASN A 143 13.16 -18.18 5.56
CA ASN A 143 12.31 -18.13 6.74
C ASN A 143 12.68 -19.23 7.72
N GLY A 144 13.98 -19.56 7.79
CA GLY A 144 14.56 -20.26 8.93
C GLY A 144 14.38 -21.76 8.93
N ALA A 145 13.93 -22.39 7.84
CA ALA A 145 13.76 -23.85 7.80
C ALA A 145 15.06 -24.63 8.09
N LYS A 146 16.24 -24.03 7.88
CA LYS A 146 17.56 -24.60 8.21
C LYS A 146 18.08 -24.24 9.61
N LEU A 147 17.31 -23.52 10.42
CA LEU A 147 17.71 -23.15 11.77
C LEU A 147 17.57 -24.32 12.74
N SER A 148 18.35 -24.30 13.83
CA SER A 148 18.10 -25.17 14.97
C SER A 148 16.74 -24.80 15.62
N PRO A 149 16.09 -25.73 16.33
CA PRO A 149 14.81 -25.47 17.00
C PRO A 149 14.80 -24.19 17.84
N ASP A 150 15.81 -23.96 18.68
CA ASP A 150 15.91 -22.76 19.51
C ASP A 150 15.97 -21.45 18.70
N LYS A 151 16.67 -21.47 17.56
CA LYS A 151 16.77 -20.30 16.66
C LYS A 151 15.48 -20.09 15.87
N ALA A 152 14.79 -21.17 15.50
CA ALA A 152 13.48 -21.10 14.86
C ALA A 152 12.44 -20.48 15.82
N ASP A 153 12.46 -20.85 17.10
CA ASP A 153 11.59 -20.26 18.13
C ASP A 153 11.89 -18.77 18.35
N GLN A 154 13.17 -18.39 18.40
CA GLN A 154 13.55 -16.97 18.43
C GLN A 154 13.03 -16.21 17.21
N MET A 155 13.13 -16.80 16.01
CA MET A 155 12.63 -16.17 14.80
C MET A 155 11.10 -16.02 14.82
N ARG A 156 10.36 -17.01 15.36
CA ARG A 156 8.90 -16.92 15.54
C ARG A 156 8.50 -15.72 16.39
N LEU A 157 9.20 -15.50 17.51
CA LEU A 157 8.95 -14.37 18.40
C LEU A 157 9.23 -13.04 17.69
N ILE A 158 10.36 -12.95 16.99
CA ILE A 158 10.72 -11.75 16.22
C ILE A 158 9.68 -11.43 15.15
N ASP A 159 9.23 -12.42 14.39
CA ASP A 159 8.24 -12.23 13.33
C ASP A 159 6.89 -11.76 13.88
N GLN A 160 6.46 -12.29 15.03
CA GLN A 160 5.23 -11.85 15.70
C GLN A 160 5.33 -10.40 16.20
N GLU A 161 6.44 -10.04 16.83
CA GLU A 161 6.65 -8.67 17.33
C GLU A 161 6.76 -7.67 16.17
N LEU A 162 7.46 -8.01 15.09
CA LEU A 162 7.54 -7.18 13.88
C LEU A 162 6.16 -6.94 13.25
N ALA A 163 5.30 -7.96 13.19
CA ALA A 163 3.93 -7.82 12.68
C ALA A 163 3.12 -6.83 13.54
N GLN A 164 3.17 -6.97 14.86
CA GLN A 164 2.46 -6.07 15.78
C GLN A 164 2.97 -4.63 15.70
N LEU A 165 4.30 -4.43 15.70
CA LEU A 165 4.90 -3.10 15.60
C LEU A 165 4.59 -2.43 14.27
N SER A 166 4.58 -3.18 13.17
CA SER A 166 4.25 -2.64 11.84
C SER A 166 2.79 -2.18 11.76
N LEU A 167 1.86 -2.95 12.35
CA LEU A 167 0.46 -2.55 12.44
C LEU A 167 0.30 -1.29 13.30
N LYS A 168 0.90 -1.26 14.50
CA LYS A 168 0.83 -0.12 15.41
C LYS A 168 1.43 1.15 14.80
N PHE A 169 2.54 1.04 14.07
CA PHE A 169 3.13 2.15 13.33
C PHE A 169 2.13 2.79 12.36
N GLY A 170 1.46 1.96 11.55
CA GLY A 170 0.47 2.41 10.58
C GLY A 170 -0.77 3.04 11.23
N GLU A 171 -1.29 2.42 12.29
CA GLU A 171 -2.41 2.94 13.08
C GLU A 171 -2.07 4.33 13.66
N ASN A 172 -0.89 4.48 14.25
CA ASN A 172 -0.42 5.75 14.81
C ASN A 172 -0.32 6.85 13.72
N VAL A 173 0.21 6.51 12.54
CA VAL A 173 0.31 7.48 11.42
C VAL A 173 -1.08 7.94 10.97
N LEU A 174 -2.04 7.02 10.86
CA LEU A 174 -3.40 7.35 10.47
C LEU A 174 -4.10 8.20 11.54
N ALA A 175 -4.02 7.79 12.81
CA ALA A 175 -4.60 8.51 13.94
C ALA A 175 -4.04 9.93 14.06
N GLU A 176 -2.72 10.10 13.96
CA GLU A 176 -2.07 11.42 14.05
C GLU A 176 -2.48 12.32 12.87
N THR A 177 -2.61 11.76 11.67
CA THR A 177 -3.09 12.50 10.48
C THR A 177 -4.54 12.95 10.68
N ASN A 178 -5.41 12.07 11.16
CA ASN A 178 -6.84 12.36 11.39
C ASN A 178 -7.10 13.31 12.57
N LYS A 179 -6.25 13.27 13.60
CA LYS A 179 -6.31 14.12 14.80
C LYS A 179 -5.99 15.57 14.49
N TYR A 180 -5.10 15.84 13.54
CA TYR A 180 -4.69 17.19 13.22
C TYR A 180 -5.71 17.94 12.35
N VAL A 181 -6.20 19.06 12.88
CA VAL A 181 -7.00 20.03 12.12
C VAL A 181 -6.58 21.43 12.55
N HIS A 182 -6.21 22.28 11.59
CA HIS A 182 -5.95 23.69 11.81
C HIS A 182 -7.11 24.54 11.29
N PHE A 183 -7.84 25.19 12.20
CA PHE A 183 -8.96 26.06 11.83
C PHE A 183 -8.50 27.50 11.62
N VAL A 184 -8.91 28.08 10.50
CA VAL A 184 -8.74 29.49 10.15
C VAL A 184 -10.10 30.16 10.22
N THR A 185 -10.15 31.34 10.85
CA THR A 185 -11.40 32.12 11.02
C THR A 185 -11.41 33.42 10.22
N ASN A 186 -10.23 33.95 9.90
CA ASN A 186 -10.09 35.18 9.15
C ASN A 186 -9.77 34.87 7.69
N GLU A 187 -10.63 35.33 6.77
CA GLU A 187 -10.47 35.13 5.33
C GLU A 187 -9.15 35.69 4.80
N SER A 188 -8.61 36.77 5.39
CA SER A 188 -7.33 37.34 4.96
C SER A 188 -6.15 36.37 5.11
N GLU A 189 -6.26 35.37 5.99
CA GLU A 189 -5.22 34.35 6.16
C GLU A 189 -5.18 33.34 5.00
N LEU A 190 -6.18 33.36 4.11
CA LEU A 190 -6.31 32.49 2.94
C LEU A 190 -5.81 33.14 1.66
N GLU A 191 -5.20 34.33 1.75
CA GLU A 191 -4.69 35.05 0.59
C GLU A 191 -3.73 34.16 -0.22
N GLY A 192 -3.89 34.16 -1.55
CA GLY A 192 -3.10 33.35 -2.48
C GLY A 192 -3.66 31.96 -2.74
N LEU A 193 -4.50 31.41 -1.86
CA LEU A 193 -5.11 30.09 -2.11
C LEU A 193 -6.09 30.14 -3.29
N PRO A 194 -6.10 29.10 -4.15
CA PRO A 194 -7.12 28.93 -5.18
C PRO A 194 -8.51 28.75 -4.56
N ASP A 195 -9.55 29.21 -5.25
CA ASP A 195 -10.91 29.19 -4.69
C ASP A 195 -11.42 27.77 -4.43
N GLY A 196 -11.06 26.80 -5.26
CA GLY A 196 -11.37 25.38 -5.02
C GLY A 196 -10.71 24.82 -3.75
N VAL A 197 -9.54 25.34 -3.35
CA VAL A 197 -8.87 24.97 -2.09
C VAL A 197 -9.59 25.61 -0.91
N LYS A 198 -10.00 26.88 -1.01
CA LYS A 198 -10.80 27.54 0.03
C LYS A 198 -12.14 26.84 0.21
N GLU A 199 -12.83 26.46 -0.86
CA GLU A 199 -14.09 25.72 -0.79
C GLU A 199 -13.90 24.36 -0.10
N ALA A 200 -12.87 23.60 -0.49
CA ALA A 200 -12.56 22.31 0.14
C ALA A 200 -12.22 22.45 1.63
N ALA A 201 -11.48 23.50 2.00
CA ALA A 201 -11.17 23.79 3.41
C ALA A 201 -12.42 24.20 4.20
N ALA A 202 -13.35 24.96 3.60
CA ALA A 202 -14.63 25.31 4.22
C ALA A 202 -15.52 24.06 4.43
N GLN A 203 -15.63 23.21 3.41
CA GLN A 203 -16.34 21.93 3.52
C GLN A 203 -15.74 21.05 4.61
N THR A 204 -14.41 20.96 4.67
CA THR A 204 -13.71 20.21 5.73
C THR A 204 -14.05 20.76 7.12
N ALA A 205 -14.16 22.08 7.26
CA ALA A 205 -14.56 22.69 8.54
C ALA A 205 -16.00 22.35 8.91
N GLU A 206 -16.94 22.36 7.96
CA GLU A 206 -18.32 21.89 8.17
C GLU A 206 -18.36 20.42 8.63
N GLU A 207 -17.63 19.55 7.94
CA GLU A 207 -17.51 18.11 8.28
C GLU A 207 -16.91 17.89 9.68
N LYS A 208 -16.07 18.82 10.14
CA LYS A 208 -15.48 18.83 11.49
C LYS A 208 -16.29 19.64 12.51
N GLY A 209 -17.53 20.04 12.18
CA GLY A 209 -18.47 20.69 13.09
C GLY A 209 -18.16 22.16 13.39
N GLN A 210 -17.44 22.84 12.50
CA GLN A 210 -17.07 24.26 12.62
C GLN A 210 -17.50 25.05 11.36
N PRO A 211 -18.81 25.11 11.05
CA PRO A 211 -19.30 25.84 9.88
C PRO A 211 -18.92 27.33 9.94
N GLY A 212 -18.67 27.93 8.78
CA GLY A 212 -18.22 29.33 8.67
C GLY A 212 -16.73 29.55 8.94
N LYS A 213 -15.94 28.47 9.09
CA LYS A 213 -14.47 28.50 9.16
C LYS A 213 -13.87 27.75 7.98
N TRP A 214 -12.54 27.77 7.89
CA TRP A 214 -11.76 26.91 7.01
C TRP A 214 -10.91 25.96 7.84
N ALA A 215 -10.74 24.73 7.38
CA ALA A 215 -9.96 23.71 8.07
C ALA A 215 -8.90 23.11 7.14
N PHE A 216 -7.65 23.09 7.59
CA PHE A 216 -6.54 22.42 6.93
C PHE A 216 -6.15 21.16 7.71
N THR A 217 -6.13 20.03 7.03
CA THR A 217 -5.61 18.74 7.53
C THR A 217 -4.22 18.45 6.94
N LEU A 218 -3.60 17.36 7.42
CA LEU A 218 -2.34 16.84 6.88
C LEU A 218 -2.52 15.90 5.67
N ASP A 219 -3.75 15.71 5.20
CA ASP A 219 -3.98 14.91 4.00
C ASP A 219 -3.43 15.63 2.77
N TYR A 220 -2.94 14.84 1.81
CA TYR A 220 -2.23 15.36 0.65
C TYR A 220 -3.01 16.48 -0.09
N PRO A 221 -4.33 16.36 -0.36
CA PRO A 221 -5.10 17.40 -1.04
C PRO A 221 -5.34 18.68 -0.24
N SER A 222 -5.12 18.66 1.08
CA SER A 222 -5.22 19.84 1.95
C SER A 222 -3.85 20.47 2.16
N TYR A 223 -2.85 19.65 2.54
CA TYR A 223 -1.52 20.11 2.90
C TYR A 223 -0.76 20.71 1.71
N ILE A 224 -0.71 20.01 0.57
CA ILE A 224 0.11 20.45 -0.57
C ILE A 224 -0.36 21.80 -1.13
N PRO A 225 -1.65 22.01 -1.43
CA PRO A 225 -2.09 23.32 -1.92
C PRO A 225 -1.84 24.46 -0.92
N ALA A 226 -1.96 24.19 0.39
CA ALA A 226 -1.63 25.19 1.41
C ALA A 226 -0.14 25.56 1.39
N MET A 227 0.75 24.58 1.25
CA MET A 227 2.19 24.82 1.16
C MET A 227 2.62 25.49 -0.17
N THR A 228 1.88 25.27 -1.24
CA THR A 228 2.15 25.79 -2.58
C THR A 228 1.61 27.22 -2.78
N TYR A 229 0.42 27.53 -2.28
CA TYR A 229 -0.29 28.76 -2.67
C TYR A 229 -0.57 29.74 -1.54
N ALA A 230 -0.57 29.31 -0.27
CA ALA A 230 -0.89 30.23 0.82
C ALA A 230 0.20 31.30 0.96
N LYS A 231 -0.16 32.58 0.76
CA LYS A 231 0.75 33.70 0.97
C LYS A 231 1.11 33.87 2.44
N ASN A 232 0.20 33.50 3.35
CA ASN A 232 0.42 33.52 4.79
C ASN A 232 1.54 32.55 5.21
N ARG A 233 2.75 33.10 5.42
CA ARG A 233 3.93 32.36 5.86
C ARG A 233 3.75 31.66 7.21
N ALA A 234 2.97 32.24 8.12
CA ALA A 234 2.70 31.63 9.42
C ALA A 234 1.87 30.35 9.27
N LEU A 235 0.84 30.37 8.43
CA LEU A 235 0.05 29.18 8.09
C LEU A 235 0.95 28.07 7.51
N ARG A 236 1.78 28.39 6.52
CA ARG A 236 2.73 27.43 5.94
C ARG A 236 3.67 26.84 6.99
N LYS A 237 4.21 27.68 7.89
CA LYS A 237 5.06 27.23 8.99
C LYS A 237 4.33 26.26 9.92
N THR A 238 3.13 26.63 10.38
CA THR A 238 2.30 25.81 11.28
C THR A 238 1.99 24.45 10.67
N LEU A 239 1.61 24.40 9.39
CA LEU A 239 1.32 23.15 8.69
C LEU A 239 2.58 22.31 8.49
N PHE A 240 3.69 22.93 8.08
CA PHE A 240 4.96 22.24 7.90
C PHE A 240 5.48 21.62 9.21
N GLU A 241 5.47 22.36 10.31
CA GLU A 241 5.90 21.86 11.63
C GLU A 241 5.02 20.69 12.08
N ALA A 242 3.70 20.78 11.89
CA ALA A 242 2.79 19.69 12.20
C ALA A 242 3.03 18.44 11.33
N SER A 243 3.23 18.62 10.02
CA SER A 243 3.51 17.51 9.10
C SER A 243 4.87 16.86 9.38
N SER A 244 5.90 17.66 9.66
CA SER A 244 7.28 17.19 9.83
C SER A 244 7.53 16.53 11.20
N THR A 245 6.68 16.81 12.19
CA THR A 245 6.75 16.20 13.53
C THR A 245 5.71 15.09 13.74
N LYS A 246 5.04 14.64 12.67
CA LYS A 246 4.04 13.57 12.73
C LYS A 246 4.61 12.32 13.39
N CYS A 247 3.92 11.83 14.42
CA CYS A 247 4.32 10.67 15.23
C CYS A 247 5.72 10.79 15.87
N ALA A 248 6.17 12.00 16.20
CA ALA A 248 7.45 12.27 16.85
C ALA A 248 7.32 13.32 17.97
N LYS A 249 6.26 13.22 18.78
CA LYS A 249 5.85 14.22 19.78
C LYS A 249 6.01 13.75 21.23
N GLY A 250 6.47 12.52 21.45
CA GLY A 250 6.58 11.91 22.78
C GLY A 250 5.21 11.59 23.42
N ASP A 251 4.14 11.56 22.64
CA ASP A 251 2.79 11.18 23.09
C ASP A 251 2.44 9.73 22.70
N GLU A 252 1.17 9.34 22.88
CA GLU A 252 0.67 7.98 22.61
C GLU A 252 0.76 7.56 21.13
N LEU A 253 0.96 8.51 20.22
CA LEU A 253 1.09 8.30 18.77
C LEU A 253 2.54 8.39 18.30
N ASP A 254 3.50 8.51 19.23
CA ASP A 254 4.93 8.54 18.91
C ASP A 254 5.42 7.20 18.36
N ASN A 255 6.10 7.25 17.22
CA ASN A 255 6.64 6.09 16.51
C ASN A 255 8.16 5.95 16.63
N GLN A 256 8.88 6.84 17.30
CA GLN A 256 10.34 6.80 17.38
C GLN A 256 10.84 5.49 18.03
N LYS A 257 10.25 5.11 19.18
CA LYS A 257 10.60 3.86 19.85
C LYS A 257 10.17 2.63 19.04
N ILE A 258 9.02 2.70 18.38
CA ILE A 258 8.52 1.64 17.49
C ILE A 258 9.52 1.41 16.33
N ILE A 259 9.98 2.48 15.68
CA ILE A 259 10.98 2.41 14.59
C ILE A 259 12.28 1.78 15.09
N GLN A 260 12.79 2.20 16.25
CA GLN A 260 14.02 1.64 16.84
C GLN A 260 13.89 0.13 17.08
N ASN A 261 12.77 -0.31 17.66
CA ASN A 261 12.51 -1.72 17.90
C ASN A 261 12.39 -2.51 16.58
N ILE A 262 11.68 -1.98 15.57
CA ILE A 262 11.60 -2.61 14.24
C ILE A 262 12.99 -2.79 13.62
N ILE A 263 13.86 -1.76 13.68
CA ILE A 263 15.22 -1.82 13.12
C ILE A 263 16.05 -2.89 13.86
N GLN A 264 15.98 -2.91 15.19
CA GLN A 264 16.69 -3.89 16.01
C GLN A 264 16.25 -5.32 15.67
N LEU A 265 14.94 -5.58 15.64
CA LEU A 265 14.36 -6.88 15.33
C LEU A 265 14.69 -7.32 13.90
N LYS A 266 14.63 -6.43 12.92
CA LYS A 266 15.05 -6.72 11.54
C LYS A 266 16.51 -7.11 11.43
N HIS A 267 17.39 -6.45 12.18
CA HIS A 267 18.81 -6.80 12.24
C HIS A 267 19.04 -8.15 12.92
N GLN A 268 18.40 -8.40 14.07
CA GLN A 268 18.45 -9.70 14.77
C GLN A 268 17.97 -10.85 13.87
N ARG A 269 16.84 -10.66 13.17
CA ARG A 269 16.31 -11.63 12.21
C ARG A 269 17.30 -11.95 11.09
N ALA A 270 17.93 -10.92 10.51
CA ALA A 270 18.93 -11.11 9.46
C ALA A 270 20.15 -11.89 9.95
N ASN A 271 20.67 -11.54 11.13
CA ASN A 271 21.81 -12.23 11.76
C ASN A 271 21.46 -13.70 12.09
N LEU A 272 20.25 -13.98 12.56
CA LEU A 272 19.79 -15.36 12.81
C LEU A 272 19.87 -16.21 11.55
N LEU A 273 19.53 -15.62 10.41
CA LEU A 273 19.57 -16.26 9.08
C LEU A 273 20.96 -16.24 8.43
N GLY A 274 21.98 -15.69 9.10
CA GLY A 274 23.36 -15.66 8.61
C GLY A 274 23.72 -14.45 7.73
N TYR A 275 22.86 -13.45 7.63
CA TYR A 275 23.13 -12.21 6.89
C TYR A 275 23.71 -11.15 7.83
N SER A 276 24.62 -10.30 7.33
CA SER A 276 25.24 -9.23 8.13
C SER A 276 24.27 -8.09 8.46
N THR A 277 23.35 -7.77 7.54
CA THR A 277 22.34 -6.74 7.73
C THR A 277 20.99 -7.16 7.14
N HIS A 278 19.93 -6.44 7.54
CA HIS A 278 18.63 -6.60 6.89
C HIS A 278 18.68 -6.26 5.39
N ALA A 279 19.56 -5.35 4.98
CA ALA A 279 19.72 -5.00 3.58
C ALA A 279 20.30 -6.17 2.77
N ASP A 280 21.32 -6.87 3.29
CA ASP A 280 21.88 -8.08 2.67
C ASP A 280 20.79 -9.15 2.50
N PHE A 281 20.01 -9.38 3.56
CA PHE A 281 18.87 -10.31 3.51
C PHE A 281 17.87 -9.94 2.41
N VAL A 282 17.47 -8.67 2.32
CA VAL A 282 16.47 -8.23 1.34
C VAL A 282 17.03 -8.28 -0.09
N LEU A 283 18.28 -7.88 -0.30
CA LEU A 283 18.86 -7.65 -1.62
C LEU A 283 19.25 -8.93 -2.36
N GLU A 284 19.49 -10.05 -1.66
CA GLU A 284 19.70 -11.37 -2.29
C GLU A 284 18.62 -11.69 -3.35
N GLU A 285 17.36 -11.40 -3.02
CA GLU A 285 16.19 -11.62 -3.87
C GLU A 285 15.76 -10.36 -4.65
N ARG A 286 16.68 -9.42 -4.86
CA ARG A 286 16.50 -8.23 -5.70
C ARG A 286 17.51 -8.21 -6.84
N MET A 287 17.24 -7.40 -7.85
CA MET A 287 18.16 -7.24 -8.99
C MET A 287 19.46 -6.54 -8.59
N ALA A 288 19.40 -5.66 -7.59
CA ALA A 288 20.55 -4.88 -7.12
C ALA A 288 21.52 -5.67 -6.22
N LYS A 289 21.18 -6.90 -5.81
CA LYS A 289 22.01 -7.91 -5.11
C LYS A 289 22.72 -7.55 -3.81
N THR A 290 23.41 -6.42 -3.73
CA THR A 290 24.27 -6.02 -2.61
C THR A 290 23.96 -4.60 -2.13
N PRO A 291 24.15 -4.31 -0.83
CA PRO A 291 24.00 -2.95 -0.32
C PRO A 291 24.96 -1.95 -0.98
N THR A 292 26.18 -2.39 -1.32
CA THR A 292 27.19 -1.55 -1.98
C THR A 292 26.72 -1.06 -3.34
N GLU A 293 26.19 -1.93 -4.20
CA GLU A 293 25.65 -1.52 -5.51
C GLU A 293 24.52 -0.48 -5.37
N VAL A 294 23.68 -0.63 -4.35
CA VAL A 294 22.61 0.34 -4.06
C VAL A 294 23.19 1.69 -3.65
N VAL A 295 24.15 1.70 -2.72
CA VAL A 295 24.78 2.93 -2.22
C VAL A 295 25.55 3.63 -3.35
N ASP A 296 26.37 2.92 -4.09
CA ASP A 296 27.16 3.46 -5.20
C ASP A 296 26.26 4.11 -6.27
N PHE A 297 25.14 3.44 -6.60
CA PHE A 297 24.15 3.99 -7.52
C PHE A 297 23.53 5.29 -6.99
N LEU A 298 23.10 5.31 -5.72
CA LEU A 298 22.50 6.50 -5.10
C LEU A 298 23.50 7.65 -4.96
N GLU A 299 24.75 7.37 -4.62
CA GLU A 299 25.82 8.36 -4.55
C GLU A 299 26.15 8.94 -5.94
N SER A 300 26.16 8.11 -6.98
CA SER A 300 26.31 8.58 -8.37
C SER A 300 25.19 9.53 -8.77
N LEU A 301 23.95 9.22 -8.41
CA LEU A 301 22.80 10.09 -8.63
C LEU A 301 22.92 11.40 -7.83
N LEU A 302 23.36 11.32 -6.57
CA LEU A 302 23.55 12.49 -5.72
C LEU A 302 24.63 13.43 -6.28
N GLN A 303 25.78 12.88 -6.71
CA GLN A 303 26.85 13.67 -7.32
C GLN A 303 26.38 14.43 -8.57
N LYS A 304 25.53 13.80 -9.40
CA LYS A 304 25.01 14.40 -10.64
C LYS A 304 23.86 15.39 -10.40
N SER A 305 23.01 15.14 -9.42
CA SER A 305 21.80 15.95 -9.17
C SER A 305 22.03 17.13 -8.20
N LYS A 306 22.92 16.97 -7.21
CA LYS A 306 23.15 17.97 -6.16
C LYS A 306 23.56 19.36 -6.68
N PRO A 307 24.46 19.51 -7.68
CA PRO A 307 24.82 20.83 -8.19
C PRO A 307 23.62 21.61 -8.74
N LYS A 308 22.73 20.92 -9.47
CA LYS A 308 21.50 21.52 -10.01
C LYS A 308 20.53 21.90 -8.88
N ALA A 309 20.33 21.02 -7.91
CA ALA A 309 19.48 21.30 -6.75
C ALA A 309 19.97 22.51 -5.94
N ILE A 310 21.27 22.65 -5.71
CA ILE A 310 21.85 23.82 -5.03
C ILE A 310 21.57 25.11 -5.81
N ALA A 311 21.71 25.07 -7.15
CA ALA A 311 21.43 26.23 -7.99
C ALA A 311 19.94 26.62 -7.96
N GLU A 312 19.04 25.64 -8.01
CA GLU A 312 17.58 25.87 -7.91
C GLU A 312 17.18 26.45 -6.55
N VAL A 313 17.72 25.90 -5.44
CA VAL A 313 17.46 26.45 -4.09
C VAL A 313 17.95 27.90 -3.98
N LYS A 314 19.11 28.22 -4.56
CA LYS A 314 19.63 29.58 -4.57
C LYS A 314 18.70 30.53 -5.32
N GLU A 315 18.19 30.11 -6.47
CA GLU A 315 17.28 30.92 -7.28
C GLU A 315 15.94 31.17 -6.59
N VAL A 316 15.38 30.15 -5.92
CA VAL A 316 14.18 30.30 -5.10
C VAL A 316 14.43 31.25 -3.92
N ALA A 317 15.60 31.17 -3.28
CA ALA A 317 15.98 32.07 -2.19
C ALA A 317 16.16 33.52 -2.66
N GLU A 318 16.74 33.74 -3.85
CA GLU A 318 16.86 35.06 -4.47
C GLU A 318 15.48 35.66 -4.77
N LEU A 319 14.54 34.86 -5.30
CA LEU A 319 13.16 35.31 -5.51
C LEU A 319 12.47 35.70 -4.19
N ALA A 320 12.58 34.86 -3.16
CA ALA A 320 12.00 35.12 -1.84
C ALA A 320 12.55 36.40 -1.21
N LYS A 321 13.86 36.65 -1.37
CA LYS A 321 14.51 37.89 -0.91
C LYS A 321 13.99 39.12 -1.66
N ASN A 322 13.84 39.02 -2.98
CA ASN A 322 13.44 40.15 -3.82
C ASN A 322 11.96 40.53 -3.65
N LEU A 323 11.08 39.53 -3.49
CA LEU A 323 9.63 39.78 -3.37
C LEU A 323 9.22 40.19 -1.94
N ASP A 324 9.69 39.45 -0.94
CA ASP A 324 9.17 39.57 0.43
C ASP A 324 10.26 39.86 1.48
N GLY A 325 11.49 40.14 1.04
CA GLY A 325 12.60 40.49 1.94
C GLY A 325 13.14 39.33 2.78
N ILE A 326 12.79 38.08 2.44
CA ILE A 326 13.22 36.88 3.19
C ILE A 326 14.73 36.67 3.01
N GLN A 327 15.49 36.85 4.10
CA GLN A 327 16.95 36.68 4.07
C GLN A 327 17.39 35.21 4.13
N ILE A 328 16.61 34.38 4.82
CA ILE A 328 16.88 32.94 4.98
C ILE A 328 15.62 32.19 4.54
N LEU A 329 15.75 31.45 3.44
CA LEU A 329 14.69 30.58 2.94
C LEU A 329 14.56 29.36 3.85
N GLU A 330 13.40 29.20 4.46
CA GLU A 330 13.09 28.06 5.33
C GLU A 330 12.35 26.96 4.56
N ARG A 331 12.25 25.76 5.16
CA ARG A 331 11.60 24.61 4.50
C ARG A 331 10.12 24.86 4.14
N TRP A 332 9.41 25.64 4.94
CA TRP A 332 8.02 26.02 4.69
C TRP A 332 7.86 27.15 3.66
N ASP A 333 8.95 27.73 3.17
CA ASP A 333 8.94 28.75 2.13
C ASP A 333 9.16 28.14 0.74
N PHE A 334 9.90 27.03 0.65
CA PHE A 334 10.38 26.48 -0.61
C PHE A 334 9.26 26.19 -1.62
N GLY A 335 8.17 25.53 -1.21
CA GLY A 335 7.05 25.20 -2.10
C GLY A 335 6.40 26.44 -2.73
N TYR A 336 6.06 27.43 -1.90
CA TYR A 336 5.44 28.68 -2.32
C TYR A 336 6.30 29.47 -3.30
N TYR A 337 7.58 29.72 -2.98
CA TYR A 337 8.44 30.48 -3.88
C TYR A 337 8.86 29.68 -5.12
N SER A 338 8.90 28.34 -5.05
CA SER A 338 9.11 27.52 -6.24
C SER A 338 7.96 27.66 -7.22
N GLU A 339 6.72 27.73 -6.74
CA GLU A 339 5.55 27.96 -7.59
C GLU A 339 5.58 29.35 -8.24
N LEU A 340 5.89 30.40 -7.46
CA LEU A 340 6.05 31.74 -8.00
C LEU A 340 7.18 31.83 -9.05
N LEU A 341 8.28 31.11 -8.82
CA LEU A 341 9.39 31.04 -9.77
C LEU A 341 8.99 30.28 -11.05
N LYS A 342 8.27 29.16 -10.92
CA LYS A 342 7.74 28.40 -12.06
C LYS A 342 6.82 29.27 -12.91
N LYS A 343 5.90 29.98 -12.26
CA LYS A 343 4.97 30.91 -12.92
C LYS A 343 5.68 32.03 -13.65
N SER A 344 6.71 32.63 -13.05
CA SER A 344 7.45 33.72 -13.69
C SER A 344 8.32 33.27 -14.86
N LYS A 345 8.83 32.03 -14.84
CA LYS A 345 9.68 31.48 -15.91
C LYS A 345 8.92 30.92 -17.10
N TYR A 346 7.80 30.26 -16.84
CA TYR A 346 7.11 29.46 -17.84
C TYR A 346 5.72 29.99 -18.19
N GLU A 347 5.28 31.06 -17.52
CA GLU A 347 3.91 31.58 -17.61
C GLU A 347 2.86 30.48 -17.37
N LEU A 348 3.23 29.49 -16.55
CA LEU A 348 2.44 28.30 -16.26
C LEU A 348 2.09 28.22 -14.78
N ASP A 349 0.82 27.94 -14.53
CA ASP A 349 0.22 27.78 -13.20
C ASP A 349 -0.61 26.50 -13.22
N ASP A 350 -0.44 25.63 -12.23
CA ASP A 350 -1.14 24.34 -12.21
C ASP A 350 -2.66 24.52 -12.09
N GLU A 351 -3.13 25.64 -11.52
CA GLU A 351 -4.57 25.94 -11.47
C GLU A 351 -5.16 26.29 -12.85
N ILE A 352 -4.35 26.82 -13.78
CA ILE A 352 -4.78 27.02 -15.17
C ILE A 352 -4.93 25.67 -15.89
N LEU A 353 -4.13 24.68 -15.51
CA LEU A 353 -4.20 23.33 -16.07
C LEU A 353 -5.32 22.48 -15.47
N ARG A 354 -5.75 22.77 -14.24
CA ARG A 354 -6.72 21.96 -13.50
C ARG A 354 -8.01 21.63 -14.27
N PRO A 355 -8.66 22.56 -15.00
CA PRO A 355 -9.87 22.25 -15.78
C PRO A 355 -9.64 21.22 -16.90
N TYR A 356 -8.40 21.01 -17.36
CA TYR A 356 -8.06 20.06 -18.41
C TYR A 356 -7.82 18.63 -17.90
N PHE A 357 -7.68 18.45 -16.58
CA PHE A 357 -7.38 17.17 -15.94
C PHE A 357 -8.53 16.68 -15.06
N GLN A 358 -9.76 16.73 -15.58
CA GLN A 358 -10.92 16.08 -14.97
C GLN A 358 -10.65 14.57 -14.83
N LEU A 359 -10.97 14.00 -13.67
CA LEU A 359 -10.61 12.61 -13.34
C LEU A 359 -11.21 11.62 -14.36
N GLU A 360 -12.46 11.83 -14.76
CA GLU A 360 -13.19 11.03 -15.72
C GLU A 360 -12.50 11.03 -17.09
N LYS A 361 -12.01 12.20 -17.53
CA LYS A 361 -11.26 12.37 -18.79
C LYS A 361 -9.87 11.76 -18.73
N VAL A 362 -9.20 11.85 -17.58
CA VAL A 362 -7.91 11.19 -17.37
C VAL A 362 -8.07 9.67 -17.40
N ILE A 363 -9.09 9.12 -16.74
CA ILE A 363 -9.43 7.69 -16.79
C ILE A 363 -9.72 7.25 -18.22
N GLU A 364 -10.53 8.03 -18.95
CA GLU A 364 -10.80 7.78 -20.37
C GLU A 364 -9.51 7.73 -21.20
N GLY A 365 -8.60 8.69 -21.01
CA GLY A 365 -7.30 8.72 -21.67
C GLY A 365 -6.40 7.52 -21.33
N VAL A 366 -6.39 7.08 -20.07
CA VAL A 366 -5.68 5.87 -19.65
C VAL A 366 -6.27 4.64 -20.33
N PHE A 367 -7.60 4.50 -20.35
CA PHE A 367 -8.27 3.38 -21.01
C PHE A 367 -8.02 3.38 -22.51
N GLN A 368 -8.12 4.52 -23.20
CA GLN A 368 -7.77 4.64 -24.61
C GLN A 368 -6.31 4.26 -24.89
N THR A 369 -5.38 4.64 -24.01
CA THR A 369 -3.96 4.27 -24.14
C THR A 369 -3.79 2.75 -24.04
N THR A 370 -4.40 2.12 -23.03
CA THR A 370 -4.35 0.66 -22.86
C THR A 370 -5.07 -0.10 -23.96
N GLN A 371 -6.14 0.45 -24.52
CA GLN A 371 -6.83 -0.09 -25.68
C GLN A 371 -5.91 -0.09 -26.91
N LYS A 372 -5.24 1.04 -27.19
CA LYS A 372 -4.32 1.16 -28.34
C LYS A 372 -3.10 0.25 -28.21
N LEU A 373 -2.50 0.17 -27.03
CA LEU A 373 -1.28 -0.60 -26.81
C LEU A 373 -1.53 -2.11 -26.67
N PHE A 374 -2.61 -2.50 -26.01
CA PHE A 374 -2.82 -3.87 -25.55
C PHE A 374 -4.14 -4.50 -26.04
N GLY A 375 -5.05 -3.69 -26.60
CA GLY A 375 -6.38 -4.13 -27.03
C GLY A 375 -7.38 -4.29 -25.89
N LEU A 376 -7.10 -3.73 -24.71
CA LEU A 376 -7.97 -3.85 -23.54
C LEU A 376 -9.21 -2.97 -23.64
N GLN A 377 -10.33 -3.46 -23.12
CA GLN A 377 -11.58 -2.69 -22.99
C GLN A 377 -12.05 -2.71 -21.54
N PHE A 378 -12.50 -1.56 -21.03
CA PHE A 378 -12.94 -1.41 -19.64
C PHE A 378 -14.43 -1.06 -19.64
N ILE A 379 -15.26 -1.98 -19.15
CA ILE A 379 -16.71 -1.84 -19.13
C ILE A 379 -17.14 -1.62 -17.68
N PRO A 380 -17.68 -0.46 -17.31
CA PRO A 380 -18.26 -0.25 -15.98
C PRO A 380 -19.31 -1.31 -15.68
N ASN A 381 -19.23 -1.96 -14.53
CA ASN A 381 -20.15 -3.02 -14.14
C ASN A 381 -20.66 -2.78 -12.72
N LYS A 382 -21.91 -2.33 -12.61
CA LYS A 382 -22.58 -2.01 -11.33
C LYS A 382 -23.07 -3.24 -10.58
N ASP A 383 -23.10 -4.40 -11.23
CA ASP A 383 -23.51 -5.67 -10.59
C ASP A 383 -22.36 -6.29 -9.79
N ILE A 384 -21.12 -5.78 -9.96
CA ILE A 384 -19.97 -6.16 -9.14
C ILE A 384 -20.04 -5.39 -7.81
N PRO A 385 -20.15 -6.07 -6.66
CA PRO A 385 -20.19 -5.40 -5.37
C PRO A 385 -18.91 -4.64 -5.04
N VAL A 386 -19.04 -3.52 -4.32
CA VAL A 386 -17.92 -2.67 -3.90
C VAL A 386 -17.96 -2.38 -2.40
N TYR A 387 -16.81 -2.09 -1.80
CA TYR A 387 -16.69 -1.86 -0.35
C TYR A 387 -16.99 -0.43 0.09
N HIS A 388 -17.04 0.53 -0.83
CA HIS A 388 -17.34 1.93 -0.55
C HIS A 388 -18.05 2.57 -1.75
N PRO A 389 -19.02 3.49 -1.56
CA PRO A 389 -19.80 4.09 -2.65
C PRO A 389 -18.98 4.80 -3.73
N ASP A 390 -17.84 5.38 -3.35
CA ASP A 390 -16.91 6.05 -4.29
C ASP A 390 -16.10 5.07 -5.18
N VAL A 391 -16.21 3.75 -4.94
CA VAL A 391 -15.45 2.74 -5.69
C VAL A 391 -16.20 2.36 -6.96
N SER A 392 -15.51 2.42 -8.09
CA SER A 392 -16.04 1.95 -9.37
C SER A 392 -15.45 0.58 -9.73
N ALA A 393 -16.29 -0.34 -10.17
CA ALA A 393 -15.87 -1.65 -10.67
C ALA A 393 -16.00 -1.74 -12.20
N TYR A 394 -15.01 -2.35 -12.84
CA TYR A 394 -14.93 -2.55 -14.28
C TYR A 394 -14.71 -4.02 -14.60
N GLN A 395 -15.47 -4.55 -15.56
CA GLN A 395 -15.11 -5.75 -16.29
C GLN A 395 -14.08 -5.36 -17.35
N VAL A 396 -12.93 -6.01 -17.35
CA VAL A 396 -11.89 -5.82 -18.35
C VAL A 396 -11.97 -6.93 -19.38
N LEU A 397 -11.99 -6.56 -20.66
CA LEU A 397 -11.93 -7.49 -21.79
C LEU A 397 -10.59 -7.40 -22.51
N ASP A 398 -10.18 -8.50 -23.11
CA ASP A 398 -9.05 -8.54 -24.04
C ASP A 398 -9.45 -8.07 -25.46
N ARG A 399 -8.50 -8.18 -26.40
CA ARG A 399 -8.69 -7.80 -27.82
C ARG A 399 -9.78 -8.59 -28.53
N ASP A 400 -10.08 -9.80 -28.07
CA ASP A 400 -11.07 -10.71 -28.65
C ASP A 400 -12.44 -10.56 -27.96
N GLY A 401 -12.56 -9.62 -27.01
CA GLY A 401 -13.76 -9.40 -26.22
C GLY A 401 -13.97 -10.43 -25.10
N LYS A 402 -12.94 -11.22 -24.75
CA LYS A 402 -13.04 -12.20 -23.67
C LYS A 402 -12.73 -11.56 -22.33
N HIS A 403 -13.39 -12.03 -21.27
CA HIS A 403 -13.13 -11.56 -19.91
C HIS A 403 -11.68 -11.79 -19.51
N LEU A 404 -10.99 -10.71 -19.13
CA LEU A 404 -9.58 -10.71 -18.78
C LEU A 404 -9.36 -10.48 -17.29
N SER A 405 -10.12 -9.60 -16.64
CA SER A 405 -10.00 -9.31 -15.20
C SER A 405 -11.20 -8.50 -14.68
N VAL A 406 -11.23 -8.34 -13.36
CA VAL A 406 -12.02 -7.30 -12.70
C VAL A 406 -11.09 -6.23 -12.15
N PHE A 407 -11.40 -4.97 -12.41
CA PHE A 407 -10.67 -3.81 -11.92
C PHE A 407 -11.54 -2.93 -11.02
N TYR A 408 -11.05 -2.63 -9.81
CA TYR A 408 -11.65 -1.69 -8.87
C TYR A 408 -10.85 -0.39 -8.83
N ALA A 409 -11.54 0.73 -8.86
CA ALA A 409 -10.94 2.06 -8.88
C ALA A 409 -11.47 2.89 -7.71
N ASP A 410 -10.57 3.30 -6.80
CA ASP A 410 -10.91 4.01 -5.56
C ASP A 410 -10.04 5.25 -5.35
N PHE A 411 -10.50 6.41 -5.80
CA PHE A 411 -9.62 7.56 -6.01
C PHE A 411 -9.58 8.61 -4.90
N PHE A 412 -10.57 8.67 -4.01
CA PHE A 412 -10.75 9.82 -3.12
C PHE A 412 -10.34 9.57 -1.67
N PRO A 413 -9.76 10.56 -0.96
CA PRO A 413 -9.38 10.43 0.44
C PRO A 413 -10.59 10.37 1.37
N ARG A 414 -10.42 9.73 2.52
CA ARG A 414 -11.42 9.64 3.60
C ARG A 414 -10.74 9.15 4.88
N ALA A 415 -11.39 9.36 6.03
CA ALA A 415 -10.79 9.10 7.35
C ALA A 415 -10.28 7.66 7.54
N GLY A 416 -10.96 6.68 6.95
CA GLY A 416 -10.58 5.25 7.00
C GLY A 416 -9.53 4.84 5.97
N LYS A 417 -9.07 5.73 5.10
CA LYS A 417 -8.11 5.41 4.03
C LYS A 417 -6.72 5.94 4.38
N ARG A 418 -5.69 5.08 4.26
CA ARG A 418 -4.29 5.53 4.40
C ARG A 418 -3.88 6.46 3.25
N ASN A 419 -2.97 7.37 3.55
CA ASN A 419 -2.41 8.30 2.55
C ASN A 419 -1.56 7.56 1.48
N GLY A 420 -1.42 8.18 0.31
CA GLY A 420 -0.63 7.69 -0.83
C GLY A 420 -1.45 7.05 -1.94
N ALA A 421 -0.81 6.18 -2.73
CA ALA A 421 -1.47 5.40 -3.76
C ALA A 421 -0.85 3.99 -3.82
N TRP A 422 -1.67 2.98 -4.10
CA TRP A 422 -1.23 1.58 -4.19
C TRP A 422 -2.15 0.75 -5.07
N MET A 423 -1.69 -0.46 -5.38
CA MET A 423 -2.46 -1.48 -6.05
C MET A 423 -2.62 -2.70 -5.12
N THR A 424 -3.82 -3.29 -5.13
CA THR A 424 -4.15 -4.52 -4.38
C THR A 424 -4.54 -5.61 -5.37
N SER A 425 -4.13 -6.86 -5.12
CA SER A 425 -4.67 -8.04 -5.77
C SER A 425 -5.54 -8.81 -4.77
N TYR A 426 -6.84 -8.93 -5.02
CA TYR A 426 -7.74 -9.78 -4.22
C TYR A 426 -7.63 -11.25 -4.59
N ARG A 427 -7.34 -11.50 -5.88
CA ARG A 427 -7.11 -12.83 -6.47
C ARG A 427 -6.11 -12.67 -7.61
N GLY A 428 -5.02 -13.44 -7.57
CA GLY A 428 -4.07 -13.54 -8.68
C GLY A 428 -4.61 -14.36 -9.85
N GLN A 429 -3.94 -14.30 -10.99
CA GLN A 429 -4.25 -15.21 -12.10
C GLN A 429 -3.63 -16.59 -11.80
N SER A 430 -4.36 -17.66 -12.08
CA SER A 430 -3.85 -19.03 -11.98
C SER A 430 -4.55 -19.95 -12.97
N VAL A 431 -3.89 -21.05 -13.36
CA VAL A 431 -4.52 -22.14 -14.13
C VAL A 431 -4.63 -23.37 -13.24
N GLU A 432 -5.86 -23.80 -12.99
CA GLU A 432 -6.16 -24.93 -12.11
C GLU A 432 -7.02 -25.94 -12.86
N SER A 433 -6.50 -27.16 -13.05
CA SER A 433 -7.20 -28.23 -13.78
C SER A 433 -7.69 -27.80 -15.18
N GLY A 434 -6.91 -26.94 -15.86
CA GLY A 434 -7.24 -26.37 -17.17
C GLY A 434 -8.19 -25.16 -17.15
N ILE A 435 -8.63 -24.71 -15.97
CA ILE A 435 -9.46 -23.52 -15.78
C ILE A 435 -8.56 -22.33 -15.51
N ASP A 436 -8.65 -21.30 -16.37
CA ASP A 436 -7.95 -20.02 -16.20
C ASP A 436 -8.75 -19.08 -15.29
N LEU A 437 -8.30 -18.95 -14.05
CA LEU A 437 -8.88 -18.06 -13.06
C LEU A 437 -8.32 -16.65 -13.25
N ARG A 438 -9.21 -15.71 -13.55
CA ARG A 438 -8.83 -14.34 -13.90
C ARG A 438 -8.63 -13.45 -12.66
N PRO A 439 -7.68 -12.50 -12.70
CA PRO A 439 -7.29 -11.72 -11.54
C PRO A 439 -8.31 -10.64 -11.19
N HIS A 440 -8.40 -10.30 -9.91
CA HIS A 440 -9.19 -9.21 -9.37
C HIS A 440 -8.27 -8.19 -8.72
N VAL A 441 -8.22 -6.97 -9.27
CA VAL A 441 -7.23 -5.97 -8.91
C VAL A 441 -7.86 -4.64 -8.56
N SER A 442 -7.28 -3.90 -7.62
CA SER A 442 -7.73 -2.57 -7.22
C SER A 442 -6.60 -1.55 -7.37
N ILE A 443 -6.91 -0.33 -7.81
CA ILE A 443 -6.05 0.84 -7.63
C ILE A 443 -6.72 1.75 -6.62
N VAL A 444 -5.96 2.18 -5.62
CA VAL A 444 -6.39 3.13 -4.59
C VAL A 444 -5.51 4.38 -4.66
N CYS A 445 -6.13 5.55 -4.67
CA CYS A 445 -5.48 6.86 -4.64
C CYS A 445 -6.15 7.77 -3.58
N ASN A 446 -5.60 8.97 -3.44
CA ASN A 446 -6.07 10.04 -2.56
C ASN A 446 -6.11 11.39 -3.32
N PHE A 447 -6.80 11.43 -4.46
CA PHE A 447 -7.00 12.64 -5.27
C PHE A 447 -8.02 13.58 -4.63
N THR A 448 -7.93 14.87 -4.94
CA THR A 448 -8.88 15.87 -4.43
C THR A 448 -10.32 15.49 -4.77
N LYS A 449 -11.20 15.52 -3.76
CA LYS A 449 -12.64 15.28 -3.96
C LYS A 449 -13.26 16.41 -4.79
N PRO A 450 -14.29 16.13 -5.61
CA PRO A 450 -15.11 17.17 -6.21
C PRO A 450 -15.74 18.03 -5.11
N THR A 451 -15.80 19.35 -5.33
CA THR A 451 -16.52 20.28 -4.44
C THR A 451 -17.95 20.48 -4.94
N ARG A 452 -18.86 20.99 -4.10
CA ARG A 452 -20.29 21.17 -4.46
C ARG A 452 -20.47 22.04 -5.71
N GLN A 453 -19.60 23.01 -5.93
CA GLN A 453 -19.61 23.87 -7.12
C GLN A 453 -18.90 23.25 -8.35
N ASN A 454 -18.03 22.26 -8.15
CA ASN A 454 -17.29 21.56 -9.22
C ASN A 454 -17.87 20.19 -9.59
N LEU A 455 -19.08 19.83 -9.12
CA LEU A 455 -19.82 18.64 -9.56
C LEU A 455 -20.24 18.69 -11.04
N ALA A 456 -19.98 19.80 -11.74
CA ALA A 456 -20.45 20.10 -13.09
C ALA A 456 -19.34 20.25 -14.14
N TYR A 457 -18.11 19.80 -13.86
CA TYR A 457 -17.02 19.80 -14.84
C TYR A 457 -16.51 18.39 -15.11
#